data_AF-L9UKQ3-F1
#
_entry.id   AF-L9UKQ3-F1
#
_cell.length_a   1.000
_cell.length_b   1.000
_cell.length_c   1.000
_cell.angle_alpha   90.00
_cell.angle_beta   90.00
_cell.angle_gamma   90.00
#
_symmetry.space_group_name_H-M   'P 1'
#
loop_
_entity.id
_entity.type
_entity.pdbx_description
1 polymer ?
#
loop_
_entity_poly.entity_id
_entity_poly.type
_entity_poly.pdbx_seq_one_letter_code
_entity_poly.pdbx_strand_id
1 'polypeptide(L)'
;MGGQTIVTEVDPRKALQAHMDGHRVMEIAEASKVGDLFISATGSRNALRMEHFERMKDSAIIANSGHFDVEIDSNALESMADDVTTPKEGITRYHMPDGRRLNLLADGRLVNLTGPHSQGHPAEVMDTTFAMMFVAAYEMLAEGVEREPGLHSIPDRRVGTSGQ
;
A
#
# COMPACT_ATOMS: atom_id res chain seq x y z
N MET A 1 -0.75 17.67 6.59
CA MET A 1 -1.13 17.12 7.90
C MET A 1 0.14 16.95 8.73
N GLY A 2 0.18 17.42 9.98
CA GLY A 2 1.41 17.54 10.79
C GLY A 2 1.82 16.27 11.57
N GLY A 3 1.68 15.09 10.98
CA GLY A 3 2.03 13.82 11.64
C GLY A 3 3.54 13.57 11.72
N GLN A 4 3.98 12.90 12.78
CA GLN A 4 5.35 12.39 12.87
C GLN A 4 5.46 11.06 12.12
N THR A 5 6.20 11.04 11.03
CA THR A 5 6.29 9.90 10.13
C THR A 5 7.48 9.01 10.44
N ILE A 6 7.26 7.70 10.33
CA ILE A 6 8.26 6.65 10.48
C ILE A 6 8.21 5.80 9.21
N VAL A 7 9.37 5.54 8.61
CA VAL A 7 9.53 4.69 7.43
C VAL A 7 10.32 3.44 7.82
N THR A 8 9.83 2.28 7.40
CA THR A 8 10.50 0.98 7.55
C THR A 8 10.92 0.51 6.16
N GLU A 9 12.22 0.35 5.91
CA GLU A 9 12.73 -0.10 4.60
C GLU A 9 13.87 -1.11 4.76
N VAL A 10 13.88 -2.11 3.89
CA VAL A 10 14.95 -3.07 3.64
C VAL A 10 15.98 -2.55 2.63
N ASP A 11 15.61 -1.67 1.69
CA ASP A 11 16.56 -1.04 0.75
C ASP A 11 17.26 0.17 1.42
N PRO A 12 18.58 0.10 1.66
CA PRO A 12 19.31 1.17 2.34
C PRO A 12 19.30 2.50 1.58
N ARG A 13 19.15 2.50 0.24
CA ARG A 13 19.09 3.74 -0.55
C ARG A 13 17.78 4.47 -0.32
N LYS A 14 16.66 3.74 -0.35
CA LYS A 14 15.34 4.28 -0.08
C LYS A 14 15.18 4.68 1.39
N ALA A 15 15.76 3.91 2.30
CA ALA A 15 15.86 4.29 3.72
C ALA A 15 16.61 5.63 3.90
N LEU A 16 17.78 5.79 3.26
CA LEU A 16 18.52 7.04 3.31
C LEU A 16 17.72 8.21 2.71
N GLN A 17 17.05 8.00 1.58
CA GLN A 17 16.19 9.00 0.97
C GLN A 17 15.08 9.45 1.94
N ALA A 18 14.37 8.49 2.55
CA ALA A 18 13.34 8.80 3.54
C ALA A 18 13.89 9.61 4.72
N HIS A 19 15.11 9.28 5.19
CA HIS A 19 15.76 10.04 6.24
C HIS A 19 16.09 11.48 5.81
N MET A 20 16.58 11.67 4.59
CA MET A 20 16.85 13.00 4.01
C MET A 20 15.58 13.83 3.84
N ASP A 21 14.45 13.18 3.55
CA ASP A 21 13.12 13.81 3.46
C ASP A 21 12.51 14.12 4.85
N GLY A 22 13.25 13.85 5.94
CA GLY A 22 12.87 14.20 7.31
C GLY A 22 12.08 13.13 8.05
N HIS A 23 11.97 11.92 7.51
CA HIS A 23 11.33 10.79 8.17
C HIS A 23 12.27 10.12 9.17
N ARG A 24 11.71 9.61 10.27
CA ARG A 24 12.46 8.67 11.13
C ARG A 24 12.51 7.32 10.43
N VAL A 25 13.67 6.69 10.41
CA VAL A 25 13.82 5.34 9.88
C VAL A 25 14.13 4.40 11.02
N MET A 26 13.35 3.33 11.16
CA MET A 26 13.57 2.30 12.17
C MET A 26 13.00 0.97 11.70
N GLU A 27 13.37 -0.11 12.37
CA GLU A 27 12.78 -1.42 12.13
C GLU A 27 11.32 -1.45 12.58
N ILE A 28 10.51 -2.25 11.88
CA ILE A 28 9.09 -2.36 12.17
C ILE A 28 8.80 -2.81 13.61
N ALA A 29 9.66 -3.67 14.18
CA ALA A 29 9.52 -4.13 15.57
C ALA A 29 9.57 -2.98 16.60
N GLU A 30 10.36 -1.94 16.33
CA GLU A 30 10.44 -0.73 17.17
C GLU A 30 9.34 0.26 16.81
N ALA A 31 9.04 0.42 15.51
CA ALA A 31 7.95 1.27 15.04
C ALA A 31 6.58 0.83 15.62
N SER A 32 6.34 -0.47 15.74
CA SER A 32 5.11 -1.03 16.31
C SER A 32 4.83 -0.55 17.74
N LYS A 33 5.86 -0.24 18.53
CA LYS A 33 5.69 0.22 19.93
C LYS A 33 5.18 1.66 20.02
N VAL A 34 5.44 2.46 18.99
CA VAL A 34 5.21 3.92 19.01
C VAL A 34 4.21 4.41 17.97
N GLY A 35 3.93 3.62 16.93
CA GLY A 35 3.00 3.98 15.86
C GLY A 35 1.54 3.92 16.31
N ASP A 36 0.74 4.84 15.77
CA ASP A 36 -0.71 4.89 15.95
C ASP A 36 -1.46 4.51 14.65
N LEU A 37 -0.83 4.75 13.50
CA LEU A 37 -1.30 4.41 12.16
C LEU A 37 -0.19 3.68 11.39
N PHE A 38 -0.51 2.51 10.88
CA PHE A 38 0.37 1.66 10.10
C PHE A 38 -0.18 1.53 8.69
N ILE A 39 0.64 1.87 7.69
CA ILE A 39 0.30 1.77 6.27
C ILE A 39 1.35 0.88 5.61
N SER A 40 0.95 -0.28 5.09
CA SER A 40 1.82 -1.11 4.26
C SER A 40 1.79 -0.64 2.81
N ALA A 41 2.95 -0.52 2.18
CA ALA A 41 3.12 -0.10 0.78
C ALA A 41 4.36 -0.75 0.15
N THR A 42 4.57 -2.02 0.47
CA THR A 42 5.83 -2.73 0.19
C THR A 42 5.78 -3.60 -1.06
N GLY A 43 4.58 -3.98 -1.52
CA GLY A 43 4.36 -5.03 -2.51
C GLY A 43 4.80 -6.42 -2.04
N SER A 44 5.17 -6.56 -0.76
CA SER A 44 5.78 -7.76 -0.20
C SER A 44 4.86 -8.43 0.80
N ARG A 45 4.84 -9.76 0.77
CA ARG A 45 4.01 -10.55 1.69
C ARG A 45 4.50 -10.43 3.13
N ASN A 46 3.55 -10.37 4.07
CA ASN A 46 3.79 -10.43 5.52
C ASN A 46 4.74 -9.32 6.00
N ALA A 47 4.53 -8.09 5.56
CA ALA A 47 5.19 -6.91 6.08
C ALA A 47 4.75 -6.62 7.53
N LEU A 48 3.47 -6.81 7.83
CA LEU A 48 2.93 -6.79 9.19
C LEU A 48 2.50 -8.20 9.61
N ARG A 49 3.00 -8.65 10.76
CA ARG A 49 2.90 -10.03 11.26
C ARG A 49 2.55 -10.04 12.74
N MET A 50 2.25 -11.24 13.26
CA MET A 50 1.94 -11.51 14.66
C MET A 50 2.85 -10.75 15.64
N GLU A 51 4.18 -10.86 15.49
CA GLU A 51 5.16 -10.22 16.38
C GLU A 51 5.15 -8.69 16.35
N HIS A 52 4.54 -8.10 15.32
CA HIS A 52 4.34 -6.66 15.20
C HIS A 52 3.03 -6.26 15.89
N PHE A 53 1.95 -7.01 15.66
CA PHE A 53 0.64 -6.77 16.28
C PHE A 53 0.70 -6.86 17.80
N GLU A 54 1.46 -7.82 18.34
CA GLU A 54 1.70 -7.98 19.78
C GLU A 54 2.27 -6.71 20.43
N ARG A 55 2.99 -5.88 19.67
CA ARG A 55 3.67 -4.68 20.15
C ARG A 55 2.89 -3.38 19.90
N MET A 56 1.79 -3.43 19.14
CA MET A 56 0.99 -2.26 18.80
C MET A 56 0.23 -1.69 20.01
N LYS A 57 -0.01 -0.38 20.02
CA LYS A 57 -0.81 0.25 21.07
C LYS A 57 -2.30 -0.11 20.96
N ASP A 58 -3.06 0.09 22.03
CA ASP A 58 -4.52 0.08 21.93
C ASP A 58 -4.98 1.10 20.88
N SER A 59 -6.02 0.72 20.15
CA SER A 59 -6.66 1.51 19.09
C SER A 59 -5.78 1.80 17.87
N ALA A 60 -4.65 1.10 17.70
CA ALA A 60 -3.83 1.21 16.49
C ALA A 60 -4.67 0.94 15.23
N ILE A 61 -4.40 1.72 14.18
CA ILE A 61 -5.07 1.62 12.88
C ILE A 61 -4.09 1.02 11.88
N ILE A 62 -4.55 0.03 11.13
CA ILE A 62 -3.76 -0.74 10.20
C ILE A 62 -4.44 -0.67 8.84
N ALA A 63 -3.70 -0.32 7.80
CA ALA A 63 -4.20 -0.20 6.44
C ALA A 63 -3.16 -0.65 5.42
N ASN A 64 -3.65 -1.12 4.28
CA ASN A 64 -2.81 -1.51 3.16
C ASN A 64 -3.00 -0.53 2.01
N SER A 65 -1.92 0.05 1.52
CA SER A 65 -1.86 0.86 0.29
C SER A 65 -1.15 0.14 -0.85
N GLY A 66 -0.72 -1.11 -0.62
CA GLY A 66 -0.08 -1.97 -1.59
C GLY A 66 -1.06 -2.76 -2.47
N HIS A 67 -0.51 -3.42 -3.49
CA HIS A 67 -1.31 -3.99 -4.57
C HIS A 67 -2.13 -5.22 -4.15
N PHE A 68 -1.60 -6.03 -3.22
CA PHE A 68 -2.22 -7.27 -2.78
C PHE A 68 -2.53 -7.23 -1.29
N ASP A 69 -3.56 -7.97 -0.86
CA ASP A 69 -4.00 -8.09 0.54
C ASP A 69 -3.06 -8.92 1.43
N VAL A 70 -1.97 -9.44 0.87
CA VAL A 70 -1.02 -10.31 1.57
C VAL A 70 0.07 -9.55 2.36
N GLU A 71 0.10 -8.22 2.30
CA GLU A 71 1.09 -7.44 3.06
C GLU A 71 0.85 -7.49 4.57
N ILE A 72 -0.41 -7.65 4.97
CA ILE A 72 -0.85 -7.73 6.36
C ILE A 72 -1.34 -9.15 6.62
N ASP A 73 -0.79 -9.80 7.64
CA ASP A 73 -1.25 -11.13 8.04
C ASP A 73 -2.58 -11.04 8.82
N SER A 74 -3.69 -10.95 8.09
CA SER A 74 -5.04 -10.89 8.69
C SER A 74 -5.41 -12.18 9.42
N ASN A 75 -4.93 -13.34 8.96
CA ASN A 75 -5.13 -14.61 9.64
C ASN A 75 -4.48 -14.60 11.03
N ALA A 76 -3.29 -14.00 11.15
CA ALA A 76 -2.66 -13.81 12.47
C ALA A 76 -3.53 -12.92 13.37
N LEU A 77 -4.06 -11.80 12.87
CA LEU A 77 -4.98 -10.94 13.63
C LEU A 77 -6.23 -11.70 14.10
N GLU A 78 -6.86 -12.48 13.23
CA GLU A 78 -8.02 -13.32 13.57
C GLU A 78 -7.67 -14.36 14.63
N SER A 79 -6.51 -15.01 14.51
CA SER A 79 -6.08 -16.04 15.47
C SER A 79 -5.71 -15.49 16.86
N MET A 80 -5.31 -14.23 16.93
CA MET A 80 -4.91 -13.56 18.17
C MET A 80 -6.09 -12.94 18.91
N ALA A 81 -7.21 -12.68 18.23
CA ALA A 81 -8.34 -11.95 18.78
C ALA A 81 -9.28 -12.86 19.57
N ASP A 82 -9.78 -12.38 20.70
CA ASP A 82 -10.85 -13.02 21.46
C ASP A 82 -12.23 -12.77 20.82
N ASP A 83 -12.40 -11.61 20.19
CA ASP A 83 -13.64 -11.19 19.53
C ASP A 83 -13.34 -10.28 18.34
N VAL A 84 -14.25 -10.23 17.37
CA VAL A 84 -14.15 -9.39 16.17
C VAL A 84 -15.45 -8.64 15.97
N THR A 85 -15.36 -7.31 15.86
CA THR A 85 -16.53 -6.45 15.62
C THR A 85 -16.31 -5.48 14.47
N THR A 86 -17.40 -4.98 13.91
CA THR A 86 -17.38 -3.99 12.81
C THR A 86 -17.98 -2.67 13.31
N PRO A 87 -17.20 -1.80 13.99
CA PRO A 87 -17.73 -0.57 14.59
C PRO A 87 -18.25 0.44 13.55
N LYS A 88 -17.68 0.40 12.34
CA LYS A 88 -18.11 1.19 11.19
C LYS A 88 -17.83 0.38 9.93
N GLU A 89 -18.60 0.64 8.88
CA GLU A 89 -18.33 0.11 7.55
C GLU A 89 -16.86 0.32 7.16
N GLY A 90 -16.22 -0.74 6.65
CA GLY A 90 -14.82 -0.74 6.25
C GLY A 90 -13.80 -0.75 7.40
N ILE A 91 -14.24 -0.93 8.65
CA ILE A 91 -13.35 -1.09 9.82
C ILE A 91 -13.65 -2.40 10.52
N THR A 92 -12.69 -3.32 10.48
CA THR A 92 -12.71 -4.58 11.23
C THR A 92 -11.88 -4.40 12.49
N ARG A 93 -12.51 -4.52 13.66
CA ARG A 93 -11.87 -4.37 14.96
C ARG A 93 -11.65 -5.74 15.59
N TYR A 94 -10.39 -6.01 15.92
CA TYR A 94 -9.96 -7.18 16.66
C TYR A 94 -9.77 -6.82 18.13
N HIS A 95 -10.48 -7.49 19.04
CA HIS A 95 -10.32 -7.33 20.48
C HIS A 95 -9.30 -8.34 20.98
N MET A 96 -8.19 -7.84 21.51
CA MET A 96 -7.06 -8.64 21.98
C MET A 96 -7.30 -9.13 23.41
N PRO A 97 -6.68 -10.27 23.82
CA PRO A 97 -6.82 -10.82 25.17
C PRO A 97 -6.37 -9.91 26.31
N ASP A 98 -5.50 -8.95 26.01
CA ASP A 98 -5.02 -7.95 26.99
C ASP A 98 -5.88 -6.68 27.03
N GLY A 99 -7.02 -6.67 26.33
CA GLY A 99 -7.97 -5.57 26.29
C GLY A 99 -7.65 -4.49 25.24
N ARG A 100 -6.54 -4.62 24.49
CA ARG A 100 -6.26 -3.74 23.35
C ARG A 100 -7.22 -4.01 22.18
N ARG A 101 -7.42 -3.00 21.35
CA ARG A 101 -8.22 -3.06 20.13
C ARG A 101 -7.36 -2.69 18.94
N LEU A 102 -7.25 -3.58 17.95
CA LEU A 102 -6.58 -3.29 16.68
C LEU A 102 -7.62 -3.11 15.58
N ASN A 103 -7.47 -2.07 14.76
CA ASN A 103 -8.45 -1.72 13.73
C ASN A 103 -7.84 -1.89 12.34
N LEU A 104 -8.32 -2.87 11.59
CA LEU A 104 -7.95 -3.09 10.20
C LEU A 104 -8.92 -2.38 9.27
N LEU A 105 -8.40 -1.57 8.35
CA LEU A 105 -9.20 -0.89 7.34
C LEU A 105 -9.36 -1.76 6.10
N ALA A 106 -10.57 -1.74 5.54
CA ALA A 106 -10.94 -2.38 4.27
C ALA A 106 -10.46 -3.85 4.15
N ASP A 107 -10.51 -4.58 5.27
CA ASP A 107 -10.10 -6.00 5.39
C ASP A 107 -8.67 -6.26 4.87
N GLY A 108 -7.77 -5.29 5.02
CA GLY A 108 -6.37 -5.41 4.58
C GLY A 108 -6.18 -5.27 3.07
N ARG A 109 -7.24 -4.97 2.32
CA ARG A 109 -7.17 -4.65 0.89
C ARG A 109 -6.75 -3.20 0.69
N LEU A 110 -6.55 -2.84 -0.58
CA LEU A 110 -6.10 -1.53 -1.03
C LEU A 110 -7.06 -0.42 -0.56
N VAL A 111 -6.68 0.25 0.53
CA VAL A 111 -7.54 1.12 1.34
C VAL A 111 -8.10 2.30 0.57
N ASN A 112 -7.37 2.80 -0.43
CA ASN A 112 -7.79 3.94 -1.26
C ASN A 112 -8.74 3.55 -2.40
N LEU A 113 -9.04 2.27 -2.61
CA LEU A 113 -10.03 1.78 -3.58
C LEU A 113 -11.18 1.00 -2.94
N THR A 114 -10.91 0.19 -1.92
CA THR A 114 -11.90 -0.78 -1.42
C THR A 114 -12.70 -0.30 -0.22
N GLY A 115 -12.26 0.76 0.47
CA GLY A 115 -13.01 1.32 1.60
C GLY A 115 -14.30 2.05 1.15
N PRO A 116 -15.30 2.19 2.03
CA PRO A 116 -16.64 2.74 1.69
C PRO A 116 -16.65 4.23 1.27
N HIS A 117 -15.55 4.95 1.48
CA HIS A 117 -15.39 6.35 1.09
C HIS A 117 -14.22 6.55 0.12
N SER A 118 -13.74 5.47 -0.47
CA SER A 118 -12.61 5.45 -1.38
C SER A 118 -13.03 5.88 -2.77
N GLN A 119 -12.22 6.72 -3.42
CA GLN A 119 -12.44 7.13 -4.81
C GLN A 119 -11.22 6.87 -5.70
N GLY A 120 -10.19 6.21 -5.19
CA GLY A 120 -8.95 5.98 -5.91
C GLY A 120 -8.20 7.27 -6.20
N HIS A 121 -7.52 7.28 -7.34
CA HIS A 121 -6.84 8.47 -7.82
C HIS A 121 -7.82 9.43 -8.51
N PRO A 122 -7.59 10.75 -8.40
CA PRO A 122 -8.34 11.74 -9.17
C PRO A 122 -8.31 11.46 -10.68
N ALA A 123 -9.34 11.91 -11.39
CA ALA A 123 -9.51 11.66 -12.83
C ALA A 123 -8.31 12.17 -13.64
N GLU A 124 -7.70 13.27 -13.23
CA GLU A 124 -6.54 13.88 -13.88
C GLU A 124 -5.29 12.99 -13.80
N VAL A 125 -5.12 12.26 -12.70
CA VAL A 125 -4.03 11.29 -12.52
C VAL A 125 -4.31 10.04 -13.38
N MET A 126 -5.56 9.61 -13.43
CA MET A 126 -5.97 8.46 -14.23
C MET A 126 -5.90 8.75 -15.74
N ASP A 127 -6.18 9.98 -16.18
CA ASP A 127 -6.10 10.41 -17.58
C ASP A 127 -4.70 10.18 -18.15
N THR A 128 -3.67 10.58 -17.42
CA THR A 128 -2.27 10.38 -17.83
C THR A 128 -1.95 8.88 -17.97
N THR A 129 -2.45 8.05 -17.05
CA THR A 129 -2.25 6.60 -17.09
C THR A 129 -2.95 5.96 -18.28
N PHE A 130 -4.21 6.31 -18.52
CA PHE A 130 -4.98 5.79 -19.65
C PHE A 130 -4.45 6.28 -20.99
N ALA A 131 -3.94 7.51 -21.07
CA ALA A 131 -3.24 8.01 -22.25
C ALA A 131 -2.02 7.15 -22.56
N MET A 132 -1.16 6.83 -21.57
CA MET A 132 0.00 5.97 -21.76
C MET A 132 -0.40 4.54 -22.20
N MET A 133 -1.44 3.97 -21.60
CA MET A 133 -1.97 2.66 -22.01
C MET A 133 -2.51 2.68 -23.44
N PHE A 134 -3.17 3.77 -23.84
CA PHE A 134 -3.65 3.97 -25.21
C PHE A 134 -2.49 4.05 -26.20
N VAL A 135 -1.42 4.79 -25.91
CA VAL A 135 -0.22 4.86 -26.78
C VAL A 135 0.38 3.46 -26.97
N ALA A 136 0.57 2.72 -25.88
CA ALA A 136 1.12 1.37 -25.93
C ALA A 136 0.25 0.42 -26.78
N ALA A 137 -1.07 0.46 -26.59
CA ALA A 137 -2.00 -0.35 -27.38
C ALA A 137 -2.05 0.08 -28.86
N TYR A 138 -1.98 1.38 -29.13
CA TYR A 138 -1.98 1.93 -30.49
C TYR A 138 -0.73 1.49 -31.26
N GLU A 139 0.46 1.54 -30.67
CA GLU A 139 1.69 1.08 -31.33
C GLU A 139 1.63 -0.41 -31.65
N MET A 140 1.17 -1.22 -30.69
CA MET A 140 1.03 -2.68 -30.89
C MET A 140 0.06 -3.04 -32.02
N LEU A 141 -1.03 -2.28 -32.18
CA LEU A 141 -2.10 -2.62 -33.13
C LEU A 141 -1.97 -1.92 -34.48
N ALA A 142 -1.57 -0.65 -34.51
CA ALA A 142 -1.65 0.20 -35.68
C ALA A 142 -0.28 0.44 -36.35
N GLU A 143 0.81 0.51 -35.58
CA GLU A 143 2.15 0.71 -36.14
C GLU A 143 2.82 -0.62 -36.54
N GLY A 144 2.22 -1.76 -36.18
CA GLY A 144 2.71 -3.09 -36.60
C GLY A 144 4.11 -3.41 -36.08
N VAL A 145 4.49 -2.82 -34.95
CA VAL A 145 5.80 -3.06 -34.32
C VAL A 145 5.80 -4.49 -33.78
N GLU A 146 6.42 -5.41 -34.53
CA GLU A 146 6.68 -6.75 -34.02
C GLU A 146 7.65 -6.66 -32.85
N ARG A 147 7.20 -7.12 -31.70
CA ARG A 147 8.02 -7.24 -30.50
C ARG A 147 8.13 -8.71 -30.12
N GLU A 148 9.34 -9.11 -29.79
CA GLU A 148 9.59 -10.44 -29.24
C GLU A 148 8.76 -10.64 -27.95
N PRO A 149 8.30 -11.87 -27.65
CA PRO A 149 7.62 -12.15 -26.39
C PRO A 149 8.47 -11.71 -25.19
N GLY A 150 7.94 -10.79 -24.36
CA GLY A 150 8.68 -10.28 -23.22
C GLY A 150 8.09 -9.01 -22.61
N LEU A 151 8.79 -8.47 -21.61
CA LEU A 151 8.46 -7.19 -20.98
C LEU A 151 9.11 -6.06 -21.77
N HIS A 152 8.29 -5.11 -22.21
CA HIS A 152 8.74 -3.94 -22.97
C HIS A 152 8.39 -2.67 -22.21
N SER A 153 9.31 -1.70 -22.21
CA SER A 153 9.02 -0.37 -21.69
C SER A 153 7.98 0.33 -22.56
N ILE A 154 7.16 1.17 -21.93
CA ILE A 154 6.26 2.06 -22.67
C ILE A 154 7.13 3.00 -23.53
N PRO A 155 6.77 3.21 -24.81
CA PRO A 155 7.50 4.10 -25.71
C PRO A 155 7.55 5.54 -25.18
N ASP A 156 8.72 6.17 -25.28
CA ASP A 156 8.96 7.54 -24.80
C ASP A 156 8.52 8.63 -25.82
N ARG A 157 7.82 8.21 -26.90
CA ARG A 157 7.46 9.07 -28.04
C ARG A 157 6.05 9.66 -27.88
N ARG A 158 5.88 10.92 -28.29
CA ARG A 158 4.56 11.57 -28.36
C ARG A 158 3.77 11.03 -29.55
N VAL A 159 2.52 10.62 -29.31
CA VAL A 159 1.54 10.31 -30.38
C VAL A 159 1.48 11.49 -31.35
N GLY A 160 1.71 11.24 -32.64
CA GLY A 160 1.66 12.26 -33.70
C GLY A 160 2.99 12.89 -34.12
N THR A 161 4.13 12.48 -33.56
CA THR A 161 5.44 12.83 -34.11
C THR A 161 5.92 11.78 -35.11
N SER A 162 5.32 11.79 -36.29
CA SER A 162 5.94 11.24 -37.51
C SER A 162 7.31 11.92 -37.67
N GLY A 163 8.36 11.15 -37.97
CA GLY A 163 9.74 11.54 -37.80
C GLY A 163 10.17 12.89 -38.39
N GLN A 164 11.10 13.53 -37.68
CA GLN A 164 12.27 14.16 -38.29
C GLN A 164 13.50 13.33 -37.91
#